data_AF-A0A9P6I6D1-F1
#
_entry.id   AF-A0A9P6I6D1-F1
#
_cell.length_a   1.000
_cell.length_b   1.000
_cell.length_c   1.000
_cell.angle_alpha   90.00
_cell.angle_beta   90.00
_cell.angle_gamma   90.00
#
_symmetry.space_group_name_H-M   'P 1'
#
loop_
_entity.id
_entity.type
_entity.pdbx_description
1 polymer ?
#
loop_
_entity_poly.entity_id
_entity_poly.type
_entity_poly.pdbx_seq_one_letter_code
_entity_poly.pdbx_strand_id
1 'polypeptide(L)'
;MTQTLEQLRSQSASFGNEPLLTLPNGEVLNLANGYIPLLTNFTHEDKAAKGLRKRKAGQQPETPIYFSALELVSDNAILFLTGASGSGKTTFAKHLSFALATTGLDKPSPLIRNELGDIHDEIWGGGKLLPSYFATSGLESLRTLTEHTLPRLLDHMNHDGDGVLIILDDIEAAGNEDSQRAALLIADLVPAASEAEERIAKLVLKVVEEGLLSPGDRERAGRVLSRLGDPRDLTALAEIPAGNFIMGSDNHPNSQPTNSIALGRFRIGIYPVVNKDYLAFTRQTGRDWFSVDGADPERLNAPATDLTWHDARAYCSWLTVRWRKKGKISSTEHVRLPTEPEWERASRGDQDGADGDGQVYPWGSNWRGDATNSEETGFNNTCAVGLFPKGRSPYGCYDMAGQVWEWCTTLWGKDMANPQFRYPWKHDDREIIGAAGEIRRVLRGGCFSSPQVKANCTYRGSLEPAGFWRGNGFRVVVAAEPS
;
A
#
# COMPACT_ATOMS: atom_id res chain seq x y z
N MET A 1 33.05 4.82 3.28
CA MET A 1 33.55 5.83 4.23
C MET A 1 32.52 6.95 4.29
N THR A 2 32.01 7.28 5.47
CA THR A 2 30.98 8.34 5.63
C THR A 2 31.62 9.70 5.38
N GLN A 3 30.99 10.55 4.58
CA GLN A 3 31.45 11.93 4.40
C GLN A 3 31.27 12.73 5.70
N THR A 4 32.24 13.57 6.06
CA THR A 4 32.12 14.52 7.18
C THR A 4 31.26 15.73 6.79
N LEU A 5 30.75 16.48 7.76
CA LEU A 5 30.01 17.74 7.50
C LEU A 5 30.82 18.73 6.65
N GLU A 6 32.12 18.81 6.90
CA GLU A 6 33.05 19.65 6.14
C GLU A 6 33.20 19.17 4.68
N GLN A 7 33.22 17.85 4.46
CA GLN A 7 33.24 17.28 3.13
C GLN A 7 31.94 17.57 2.36
N LEU A 8 30.78 17.44 3.01
CA LEU A 8 29.48 17.76 2.41
C LEU A 8 29.39 19.25 2.02
N ARG A 9 29.88 20.14 2.89
CA ARG A 9 29.91 21.58 2.62
C ARG A 9 30.88 21.92 1.48
N SER A 10 32.06 21.31 1.47
CA SER A 10 33.05 21.49 0.40
C SER A 10 32.54 20.99 -0.95
N GLN A 11 31.89 19.82 -0.96
CA GLN A 11 31.22 19.29 -2.15
C GLN A 11 30.16 20.27 -2.68
N SER A 12 29.29 20.76 -1.79
CA SER A 12 28.24 21.72 -2.14
C SER A 12 28.81 23.03 -2.71
N ALA A 13 29.88 23.56 -2.11
CA ALA A 13 30.58 24.74 -2.62
C ALA A 13 31.21 24.53 -4.00
N SER A 14 31.63 23.29 -4.33
CA SER A 14 32.25 22.98 -5.61
C SER A 14 31.29 23.09 -6.80
N PHE A 15 29.98 22.98 -6.57
CA PHE A 15 28.96 23.10 -7.62
C PHE A 15 28.94 24.47 -8.29
N GLY A 16 29.51 25.52 -7.68
CA GLY A 16 29.67 26.82 -8.34
C GLY A 16 30.47 26.74 -9.65
N ASN A 17 31.32 25.72 -9.81
CA ASN A 17 32.11 25.51 -11.04
C ASN A 17 31.34 24.75 -12.14
N GLU A 18 30.14 24.24 -11.85
CA GLU A 18 29.35 23.48 -12.84
C GLU A 18 28.86 24.40 -13.96
N PRO A 19 28.94 23.95 -15.22
CA PRO A 19 28.51 24.76 -16.36
C PRO A 19 26.99 24.98 -16.32
N LEU A 20 26.58 26.24 -16.48
CA LEU A 20 25.18 26.64 -16.62
C LEU A 20 24.80 26.76 -18.10
N LEU A 21 25.54 27.57 -18.85
CA LEU A 21 25.30 27.79 -20.28
C LEU A 21 26.55 28.27 -21.00
N THR A 22 26.65 27.95 -22.28
CA THR A 22 27.71 28.44 -23.16
C THR A 22 27.18 29.62 -23.98
N LEU A 23 27.85 30.76 -23.87
CA LEU A 23 27.54 31.97 -24.62
C LEU A 23 27.95 31.80 -26.10
N PRO A 24 27.39 32.60 -27.03
CA PRO A 24 27.73 32.54 -28.46
C PRO A 24 29.22 32.77 -28.76
N ASN A 25 29.95 33.44 -27.87
CA ASN A 25 31.40 33.67 -27.96
C ASN A 25 32.25 32.46 -27.51
N GLY A 26 31.61 31.36 -27.07
CA GLY A 26 32.28 30.16 -26.56
C GLY A 26 32.61 30.20 -25.06
N GLU A 27 32.33 31.30 -24.37
CA GLU A 27 32.50 31.42 -22.92
C GLU A 27 31.47 30.56 -22.17
N VAL A 28 31.92 29.79 -21.19
CA VAL A 28 31.05 28.97 -20.34
C VAL A 28 30.78 29.72 -19.06
N LEU A 29 29.53 30.13 -18.85
CA LEU A 29 29.07 30.65 -17.57
C LEU A 29 28.78 29.47 -16.64
N ASN A 30 29.23 29.58 -15.38
CA ASN A 30 29.01 28.54 -14.37
C ASN A 30 27.97 28.98 -13.33
N LEU A 31 27.61 28.08 -12.42
CA LEU A 31 26.61 28.35 -11.37
C LEU A 31 27.04 29.44 -10.37
N ALA A 32 28.33 29.75 -10.25
CA ALA A 32 28.79 30.89 -9.46
C ALA A 32 28.53 32.24 -10.16
N ASN A 33 28.33 32.24 -11.48
CA ASN A 33 27.99 33.45 -12.25
C ASN A 33 26.48 33.74 -12.28
N GLY A 34 25.62 32.75 -11.97
CA GLY A 34 24.18 32.94 -11.93
C GLY A 34 23.39 31.63 -11.99
N TYR A 35 22.08 31.76 -12.12
CA TYR A 35 21.12 30.66 -12.23
C TYR A 35 19.90 31.13 -13.04
N ILE A 36 19.22 30.20 -13.69
CA ILE A 36 17.96 30.46 -14.40
C ILE A 36 16.82 29.99 -13.49
N PRO A 37 16.06 30.91 -12.86
CA PRO A 37 15.07 30.53 -11.86
C PRO A 37 13.91 29.73 -12.45
N LEU A 38 13.57 28.65 -11.74
CA LEU A 38 12.37 27.86 -12.04
C LEU A 38 11.18 28.51 -11.36
N LEU A 39 10.22 28.99 -12.14
CA LEU A 39 8.91 29.40 -11.62
C LEU A 39 8.01 28.18 -11.43
N THR A 40 7.17 28.26 -10.41
CA THR A 40 6.23 27.22 -10.05
C THR A 40 4.85 27.56 -10.59
N ASN A 41 3.92 26.60 -10.61
CA ASN A 41 2.52 26.89 -10.93
C ASN A 41 1.72 27.42 -9.73
N PHE A 42 2.39 27.78 -8.63
CA PHE A 42 1.79 28.29 -7.39
C PHE A 42 2.00 29.79 -7.29
N THR A 43 0.92 30.54 -7.09
CA THR A 43 0.96 32.01 -7.09
C THR A 43 0.94 32.62 -5.69
N HIS A 44 1.39 33.86 -5.56
CA HIS A 44 1.26 34.65 -4.32
C HIS A 44 -0.21 34.77 -3.86
N GLU A 45 -1.15 34.85 -4.81
CA GLU A 45 -2.58 34.87 -4.52
C GLU A 45 -3.07 33.51 -3.97
N ASP A 46 -2.62 32.39 -4.54
CA ASP A 46 -2.97 31.05 -4.03
C ASP A 46 -2.53 30.86 -2.57
N LYS A 47 -1.34 31.37 -2.22
CA LYS A 47 -0.82 31.38 -0.83
C LYS A 47 -1.69 32.25 0.09
N ALA A 48 -2.08 33.44 -0.36
CA ALA A 48 -2.94 34.34 0.42
C ALA A 48 -4.37 33.78 0.61
N ALA A 49 -4.90 33.06 -0.39
CA ALA A 49 -6.23 32.49 -0.38
C ALA A 49 -6.33 31.12 0.33
N LYS A 50 -5.21 30.60 0.86
CA LYS A 50 -5.11 29.21 1.37
C LYS A 50 -5.68 28.18 0.37
N GLY A 51 -5.47 28.40 -0.93
CA GLY A 51 -5.94 27.52 -2.00
C GLY A 51 -7.44 27.56 -2.34
N LEU A 52 -8.28 28.35 -1.64
CA LEU A 52 -9.71 28.44 -1.92
C LEU A 52 -10.06 29.70 -2.72
N ARG A 53 -10.25 29.53 -4.04
CA ARG A 53 -10.72 30.60 -4.93
C ARG A 53 -12.19 30.95 -4.63
N LYS A 54 -12.44 32.12 -4.04
CA LYS A 54 -13.76 32.78 -4.06
C LYS A 54 -13.64 34.16 -4.69
N ARG A 55 -13.84 34.25 -6.00
CA ARG A 55 -13.99 35.54 -6.69
C ARG A 55 -15.35 36.15 -6.34
N LYS A 56 -15.36 37.42 -5.98
CA LYS A 56 -16.59 38.22 -5.93
C LYS A 56 -17.00 38.58 -7.36
N ALA A 57 -18.30 38.62 -7.65
CA ALA A 57 -18.81 38.98 -8.96
C ALA A 57 -18.34 40.39 -9.36
N GLY A 58 -17.66 40.52 -10.50
CA GLY A 58 -17.20 41.80 -11.07
C GLY A 58 -15.72 42.14 -10.90
N GLN A 59 -14.93 41.33 -10.19
CA GLN A 59 -13.48 41.56 -10.04
C GLN A 59 -12.72 41.04 -11.27
N GLN A 60 -11.91 41.89 -11.90
CA GLN A 60 -11.03 41.46 -12.99
C GLN A 60 -9.95 40.48 -12.48
N PRO A 61 -9.54 39.47 -13.27
CA PRO A 61 -8.41 38.63 -12.94
C PRO A 61 -7.14 39.48 -12.77
N GLU A 62 -6.51 39.43 -11.61
CA GLU A 62 -5.13 39.91 -11.47
C GLU A 62 -4.20 38.96 -12.23
N THR A 63 -3.11 39.50 -12.79
CA THR A 63 -2.09 38.69 -13.46
C THR A 63 -1.42 37.79 -12.41
N PRO A 64 -1.28 36.49 -12.66
CA PRO A 64 -0.62 35.60 -11.70
C PRO A 64 0.84 36.01 -11.51
N ILE A 65 1.25 36.11 -10.24
CA ILE A 65 2.65 36.27 -9.81
C ILE A 65 3.08 34.94 -9.22
N TYR A 66 3.99 34.24 -9.90
CA TYR A 66 4.41 32.89 -9.52
C TYR A 66 5.58 32.91 -8.52
N PHE A 67 5.53 32.01 -7.54
CA PHE A 67 6.68 31.72 -6.67
C PHE A 67 7.78 31.02 -7.45
N SER A 68 9.03 31.28 -7.07
CA SER A 68 10.15 30.47 -7.56
C SER A 68 10.25 29.15 -6.79
N ALA A 69 10.91 28.17 -7.38
CA ALA A 69 11.19 26.90 -6.72
C ALA A 69 12.04 27.10 -5.45
N LEU A 70 12.90 28.12 -5.42
CA LEU A 70 13.76 28.45 -4.28
C LEU A 70 12.92 28.87 -3.07
N GLU A 71 11.91 29.72 -3.28
CA GLU A 71 11.01 30.18 -2.21
C GLU A 71 10.20 29.01 -1.63
N LEU A 72 9.75 28.09 -2.49
CA LEU A 72 8.99 26.93 -2.04
C LEU A 72 9.80 25.96 -1.18
N VAL A 73 11.14 25.92 -1.29
CA VAL A 73 11.96 25.10 -0.39
C VAL A 73 11.81 25.55 1.06
N SER A 74 11.72 26.86 1.29
CA SER A 74 11.57 27.40 2.65
C SER A 74 10.19 27.14 3.27
N ASP A 75 9.16 27.03 2.42
CA ASP A 75 7.78 26.82 2.86
C ASP A 75 7.42 25.33 3.06
N ASN A 76 8.24 24.40 2.56
CA ASN A 76 7.91 22.97 2.51
C ASN A 76 9.01 22.10 3.13
N ALA A 77 8.61 21.23 4.06
CA ALA A 77 9.52 20.26 4.68
C ALA A 77 10.07 19.24 3.66
N ILE A 78 9.30 18.94 2.60
CA ILE A 78 9.66 18.01 1.53
C ILE A 78 9.21 18.60 0.20
N LEU A 79 10.11 18.60 -0.78
CA LEU A 79 9.84 19.08 -2.13
C LEU A 79 10.21 17.99 -3.15
N PHE A 80 9.27 17.65 -4.04
CA PHE A 80 9.53 16.74 -5.16
C PHE A 80 9.70 17.55 -6.45
N LEU A 81 10.92 17.53 -7.00
CA LEU A 81 11.21 18.16 -8.29
C LEU A 81 10.92 17.18 -9.41
N THR A 82 9.92 17.47 -10.25
CA THR A 82 9.57 16.60 -11.39
C THR A 82 9.47 17.36 -12.69
N GLY A 83 9.89 16.72 -13.78
CA GLY A 83 9.95 17.32 -15.10
C GLY A 83 10.82 16.50 -16.06
N ALA A 84 10.72 16.75 -17.36
CA ALA A 84 11.50 16.07 -18.38
C ALA A 84 13.01 16.25 -18.17
N SER A 85 13.83 15.40 -18.80
CA SER A 85 15.27 15.64 -18.86
C SER A 85 15.55 17.03 -19.45
N GLY A 86 16.50 17.75 -18.87
CA GLY A 86 16.81 19.14 -19.24
C GLY A 86 15.89 20.21 -18.64
N SER A 87 14.87 19.87 -17.85
CA SER A 87 13.97 20.86 -17.23
C SER A 87 14.58 21.69 -16.08
N GLY A 88 15.91 21.66 -15.90
CA GLY A 88 16.63 22.45 -14.90
C GLY A 88 16.59 21.95 -13.45
N LYS A 89 16.04 20.75 -13.16
CA LYS A 89 15.91 20.20 -11.79
C LYS A 89 17.24 20.05 -11.06
N THR A 90 18.16 19.29 -11.66
CA THR A 90 19.52 19.07 -11.14
C THR A 90 20.29 20.39 -11.03
N THR A 91 20.15 21.27 -12.02
CA THR A 91 20.76 22.60 -12.01
C THR A 91 20.26 23.44 -10.84
N PHE A 92 18.95 23.46 -10.58
CA PHE A 92 18.35 24.12 -9.42
C PHE A 92 18.86 23.52 -8.10
N ALA A 93 18.86 22.19 -7.97
CA ALA A 93 19.29 21.50 -6.76
C ALA A 93 20.77 21.78 -6.44
N LYS A 94 21.64 21.74 -7.46
CA LYS A 94 23.07 22.10 -7.33
C LYS A 94 23.26 23.58 -7.01
N HIS A 95 22.51 24.49 -7.64
CA HIS A 95 22.57 25.92 -7.35
C HIS A 95 22.16 26.24 -5.92
N LEU A 96 21.04 25.70 -5.46
CA LEU A 96 20.57 25.83 -4.08
C LEU A 96 21.62 25.34 -3.08
N SER A 97 22.20 24.18 -3.35
CA SER A 97 23.27 23.59 -2.54
C SER A 97 24.51 24.50 -2.49
N PHE A 98 24.95 25.01 -3.64
CA PHE A 98 26.07 25.96 -3.74
C PHE A 98 25.81 27.25 -2.94
N ALA A 99 24.64 27.86 -3.13
CA ALA A 99 24.30 29.13 -2.51
C ALA A 99 24.23 29.03 -0.98
N LEU A 100 23.64 27.96 -0.45
CA LEU A 100 23.60 27.68 0.99
C LEU A 100 25.00 27.41 1.57
N ALA A 101 25.90 26.79 0.81
CA ALA A 101 27.24 26.48 1.26
C ALA A 101 28.19 27.70 1.28
N THR A 102 27.92 28.71 0.44
CA THR A 102 28.88 29.79 0.14
C THR A 102 28.32 31.20 0.33
N THR A 103 27.51 31.68 -0.63
CA THR A 103 27.11 33.08 -0.78
C THR A 103 26.03 33.51 0.21
N GLY A 104 25.28 32.55 0.75
CA GLY A 104 24.03 32.80 1.45
C GLY A 104 22.91 33.18 0.48
N LEU A 105 21.67 33.03 0.92
CA LEU A 105 20.46 33.38 0.16
C LEU A 105 19.72 34.58 0.77
N ASP A 106 20.32 35.26 1.74
CA ASP A 106 19.64 36.23 2.61
C ASP A 106 19.38 37.59 1.93
N LYS A 107 19.90 37.80 0.71
CA LYS A 107 19.70 39.05 -0.04
C LYS A 107 18.58 38.88 -1.06
N PRO A 108 17.52 39.70 -1.00
CA PRO A 108 16.48 39.72 -2.02
C PRO A 108 17.07 40.01 -3.41
N SER A 109 16.63 39.26 -4.42
CA SER A 109 17.05 39.40 -5.81
C SER A 109 15.86 39.63 -6.74
N PRO A 110 15.88 40.63 -7.62
CA PRO A 110 14.75 40.89 -8.52
C PRO A 110 14.57 39.74 -9.53
N LEU A 111 13.35 39.24 -9.66
CA LEU A 111 13.01 38.12 -10.54
C LEU A 111 11.74 38.39 -11.37
N ILE A 112 11.79 38.08 -12.67
CA ILE A 112 10.59 38.05 -13.52
C ILE A 112 9.67 36.91 -13.08
N ARG A 113 8.42 37.23 -12.73
CA ARG A 113 7.47 36.31 -12.10
C ARG A 113 6.37 35.81 -13.02
N ASN A 114 6.27 36.31 -14.25
CA ASN A 114 5.28 35.88 -15.23
C ASN A 114 5.67 36.26 -16.66
N GLU A 115 4.83 35.84 -17.61
CA GLU A 115 5.05 36.06 -19.05
C GLU A 115 4.94 37.54 -19.47
N LEU A 116 4.33 38.39 -18.63
CA LEU A 116 4.21 39.83 -18.88
C LEU A 116 5.45 40.62 -18.44
N GLY A 117 6.41 39.97 -17.79
CA GLY A 117 7.64 40.61 -17.34
C GLY A 117 7.53 41.28 -15.98
N ASP A 118 6.51 40.99 -15.18
CA ASP A 118 6.37 41.57 -13.84
C ASP A 118 7.54 41.13 -12.94
N ILE A 119 8.22 42.07 -12.29
CA ILE A 119 9.42 41.82 -11.48
C ILE A 119 9.06 41.91 -10.00
N HIS A 120 9.35 40.86 -9.25
CA HIS A 120 9.28 40.84 -7.79
C HIS A 120 10.53 40.17 -7.21
N ASP A 121 10.97 40.62 -6.05
CA ASP A 121 12.13 40.05 -5.36
C ASP A 121 11.88 38.58 -4.97
N GLU A 122 12.85 37.72 -5.25
CA GLU A 122 12.98 36.36 -4.72
C GLU A 122 13.61 36.43 -3.34
N ILE A 123 12.94 35.84 -2.34
CA ILE A 123 13.32 35.96 -0.93
C ILE A 123 13.49 34.58 -0.30
N TRP A 124 14.66 34.32 0.27
CA TRP A 124 14.88 33.12 1.09
C TRP A 124 14.34 33.30 2.50
N GLY A 125 13.37 32.46 2.90
CA GLY A 125 12.81 32.44 4.25
C GLY A 125 13.31 31.30 5.14
N GLY A 126 14.17 30.40 4.63
CA GLY A 126 14.42 29.07 5.20
C GLY A 126 15.45 29.00 6.33
N GLY A 127 15.98 30.13 6.78
CA GLY A 127 17.04 30.17 7.79
C GLY A 127 18.35 29.51 7.31
N LYS A 128 19.23 29.19 8.26
CA LYS A 128 20.53 28.58 7.97
C LYS A 128 20.39 27.06 7.88
N LEU A 129 20.55 26.53 6.67
CA LEU A 129 20.50 25.10 6.39
C LEU A 129 21.87 24.60 5.94
N LEU A 130 22.28 23.41 6.42
CA LEU A 130 23.41 22.68 5.88
C LEU A 130 22.96 21.90 4.64
N PRO A 131 23.43 22.24 3.43
CA PRO A 131 23.11 21.47 2.24
C PRO A 131 23.90 20.15 2.22
N SER A 132 23.19 19.04 2.03
CA SER A 132 23.75 17.69 1.89
C SER A 132 23.24 17.07 0.60
N TYR A 133 24.06 17.12 -0.44
CA TYR A 133 23.70 16.66 -1.78
C TYR A 133 24.23 15.26 -2.04
N PHE A 134 23.33 14.35 -2.41
CA PHE A 134 23.64 12.97 -2.71
C PHE A 134 23.12 12.60 -4.11
N ALA A 135 24.04 12.38 -5.04
CA ALA A 135 23.71 11.77 -6.34
C ALA A 135 23.68 10.26 -6.18
N THR A 136 22.56 9.63 -6.51
CA THR A 136 22.39 8.19 -6.35
C THR A 136 22.73 7.48 -7.66
N SER A 137 23.96 6.95 -7.76
CA SER A 137 24.43 6.22 -8.93
C SER A 137 24.07 4.72 -8.93
N GLY A 138 23.26 4.25 -7.98
CA GLY A 138 22.82 2.85 -7.86
C GLY A 138 22.54 2.35 -6.44
N LEU A 139 22.16 1.07 -6.34
CA LEU A 139 21.71 0.33 -5.14
C LEU A 139 22.56 0.49 -3.88
N GLU A 140 23.86 0.30 -4.01
CA GLU A 140 24.78 0.36 -2.87
C GLU A 140 24.91 1.79 -2.32
N SER A 141 24.81 2.80 -3.20
CA SER A 141 24.88 4.21 -2.83
C SER A 141 23.64 4.63 -2.01
N LEU A 142 22.44 4.31 -2.50
CA LEU A 142 21.21 4.66 -1.82
C LEU A 142 21.08 3.93 -0.47
N ARG A 143 21.36 2.62 -0.42
CA ARG A 143 21.30 1.85 0.82
C ARG A 143 22.29 2.35 1.88
N THR A 144 23.53 2.59 1.46
CA THR A 144 24.56 3.17 2.36
C THR A 144 24.12 4.53 2.86
N LEU A 145 23.52 5.34 1.97
CA LEU A 145 22.99 6.65 2.33
C LEU A 145 21.91 6.52 3.42
N THR A 146 20.93 5.63 3.24
CA THR A 146 19.78 5.52 4.15
C THR A 146 20.09 4.81 5.46
N GLU A 147 20.84 3.71 5.43
CA GLU A 147 21.07 2.88 6.62
C GLU A 147 22.25 3.39 7.47
N HIS A 148 23.13 4.21 6.89
CA HIS A 148 24.36 4.62 7.56
C HIS A 148 24.60 6.13 7.52
N THR A 149 24.55 6.75 6.34
CA THR A 149 24.96 8.16 6.20
C THR A 149 23.94 9.13 6.81
N LEU A 150 22.65 9.00 6.46
CA LEU A 150 21.60 9.89 6.96
C LEU A 150 21.38 9.77 8.48
N PRO A 151 21.28 8.58 9.09
CA PRO A 151 21.14 8.47 10.54
C PRO A 151 22.30 9.14 11.28
N ARG A 152 23.55 8.91 10.82
CA ARG A 152 24.73 9.55 11.41
C ARG A 152 24.72 11.06 11.22
N LEU A 153 24.30 11.54 10.05
CA LEU A 153 24.18 12.98 9.79
C LEU A 153 23.20 13.62 10.77
N LEU A 154 22.03 13.01 10.95
CA LEU A 154 20.99 13.48 11.88
C LEU A 154 21.46 13.44 13.34
N ASP A 155 22.23 12.42 13.74
CA ASP A 155 22.81 12.33 15.09
C ASP A 155 23.78 13.49 15.39
N HIS A 156 24.61 13.89 14.42
CA HIS A 156 25.54 15.01 14.60
C HIS A 156 24.82 16.38 14.64
N MET A 157 23.69 16.49 13.93
CA MET A 157 22.90 17.71 13.81
C MET A 157 22.15 18.08 15.10
N ASN A 158 21.79 17.10 15.94
CA ASN A 158 21.02 17.31 17.17
C ASN A 158 21.71 18.22 18.22
N HIS A 159 22.93 18.68 17.97
CA HIS A 159 23.71 19.50 18.90
C HIS A 159 23.88 20.99 18.52
N ASP A 160 23.64 21.40 17.26
CA ASP A 160 24.08 22.72 16.77
C ASP A 160 22.98 23.70 16.32
N GLY A 161 21.69 23.37 16.42
CA GLY A 161 20.59 24.32 16.18
C GLY A 161 20.39 24.81 14.72
N ASP A 162 21.27 24.43 13.80
CA ASP A 162 21.10 24.59 12.35
C ASP A 162 20.19 23.48 11.78
N GLY A 163 19.46 23.73 10.69
CA GLY A 163 18.66 22.71 9.98
C GLY A 163 19.47 22.01 8.87
N VAL A 164 19.06 20.82 8.40
CA VAL A 164 19.70 20.13 7.28
C VAL A 164 18.77 20.09 6.07
N LEU A 165 19.33 20.39 4.90
CA LEU A 165 18.66 20.16 3.61
C LEU A 165 19.28 18.94 2.95
N ILE A 166 18.53 17.84 2.86
CA ILE A 166 18.95 16.61 2.16
C ILE A 166 18.42 16.68 0.73
N ILE A 167 19.34 16.65 -0.24
CA ILE A 167 19.02 16.61 -1.67
C ILE A 167 19.39 15.24 -2.20
N LEU A 168 18.39 14.52 -2.73
CA LEU A 168 18.58 13.25 -3.44
C LEU A 168 18.40 13.51 -4.93
N ASP A 169 19.43 13.28 -5.73
CA ASP A 169 19.41 13.47 -7.19
C ASP A 169 19.68 12.16 -7.94
N ASP A 170 19.20 12.06 -9.17
CA ASP A 170 19.26 10.86 -10.03
C ASP A 170 18.65 9.58 -9.41
N ILE A 171 17.58 9.72 -8.61
CA ILE A 171 16.96 8.56 -7.93
C ILE A 171 16.41 7.52 -8.90
N GLU A 172 16.02 7.95 -10.10
CA GLU A 172 15.57 7.12 -11.20
C GLU A 172 16.67 6.20 -11.76
N ALA A 173 17.94 6.59 -11.63
CA ALA A 173 19.07 5.80 -12.12
C ALA A 173 19.33 4.56 -11.24
N ALA A 174 18.71 4.50 -10.06
CA ALA A 174 18.86 3.38 -9.14
C ALA A 174 18.05 2.13 -9.57
N GLY A 175 17.20 2.22 -10.59
CA GLY A 175 16.38 1.08 -11.05
C GLY A 175 15.16 0.83 -10.15
N ASN A 176 14.34 -0.16 -10.52
CA ASN A 176 12.99 -0.31 -9.94
C ASN A 176 13.00 -0.68 -8.45
N GLU A 177 13.88 -1.60 -8.01
CA GLU A 177 13.99 -1.98 -6.59
C GLU A 177 14.45 -0.82 -5.70
N ASP A 178 15.40 -0.02 -6.17
CA ASP A 178 15.93 1.09 -5.36
C ASP A 178 15.02 2.29 -5.36
N SER A 179 14.33 2.56 -6.48
CA SER A 179 13.25 3.53 -6.52
C SER A 179 12.15 3.17 -5.50
N GLN A 180 11.86 1.87 -5.33
CA GLN A 180 10.92 1.35 -4.35
C GLN A 180 11.43 1.50 -2.91
N ARG A 181 12.71 1.19 -2.63
CA ARG A 181 13.32 1.41 -1.30
C ARG A 181 13.38 2.89 -0.93
N ALA A 182 13.71 3.76 -1.89
CA ALA A 182 13.68 5.20 -1.72
C ALA A 182 12.27 5.70 -1.35
N ALA A 183 11.24 5.21 -2.04
CA ALA A 183 9.86 5.56 -1.73
C ALA A 183 9.49 5.20 -0.28
N LEU A 184 9.92 4.04 0.22
CA LEU A 184 9.73 3.64 1.62
C LEU A 184 10.46 4.56 2.60
N LEU A 185 11.70 4.93 2.31
CA LEU A 185 12.45 5.87 3.15
C LEU A 185 11.73 7.21 3.25
N ILE A 186 11.38 7.79 2.10
CA ILE A 186 10.75 9.11 2.05
C ILE A 186 9.42 9.07 2.80
N ALA A 187 8.68 7.98 2.71
CA ALA A 187 7.41 7.83 3.40
C ALA A 187 7.51 7.96 4.93
N ASP A 188 8.64 7.59 5.55
CA ASP A 188 8.85 7.78 6.99
C ASP A 188 9.06 9.25 7.37
N LEU A 189 9.53 10.07 6.43
CA LEU A 189 9.81 11.49 6.64
C LEU A 189 8.59 12.38 6.40
N VAL A 190 7.54 11.84 5.76
CA VAL A 190 6.39 12.61 5.31
C VAL A 190 5.36 12.72 6.43
N PRO A 191 5.04 13.94 6.91
CA PRO A 191 3.97 14.15 7.87
C PRO A 191 2.62 13.73 7.28
N ALA A 192 1.75 13.17 8.12
CA ALA A 192 0.36 12.89 7.76
C ALA A 192 -0.37 14.17 7.32
N ALA A 193 -1.30 14.06 6.36
CA ALA A 193 -2.09 15.16 5.79
C ALA A 193 -1.31 16.17 4.93
N SER A 194 -0.20 15.75 4.31
CA SER A 194 0.51 16.57 3.31
C SER A 194 -0.07 16.37 1.90
N GLU A 195 0.05 17.39 1.03
CA GLU A 195 -0.36 17.27 -0.39
C GLU A 195 0.42 16.18 -1.15
N ALA A 196 1.57 15.74 -0.62
CA ALA A 196 2.39 14.69 -1.18
C ALA A 196 1.92 13.26 -0.81
N GLU A 197 1.02 13.12 0.17
CA GLU A 197 0.59 11.83 0.74
C GLU A 197 0.07 10.86 -0.32
N GLU A 198 -0.85 11.30 -1.19
CA GLU A 198 -1.41 10.47 -2.26
C GLU A 198 -0.34 10.01 -3.25
N ARG A 199 0.62 10.89 -3.57
CA ARG A 199 1.69 10.58 -4.52
C ARG A 199 2.64 9.54 -3.94
N ILE A 200 3.00 9.68 -2.67
CA ILE A 200 3.87 8.75 -1.97
C ILE A 200 3.17 7.41 -1.78
N ALA A 201 1.89 7.41 -1.39
CA ALA A 201 1.10 6.18 -1.28
C ALA A 201 1.09 5.41 -2.61
N LYS A 202 0.93 6.09 -3.75
CA LYS A 202 1.03 5.45 -5.09
C LYS A 202 2.42 4.89 -5.40
N LEU A 203 3.49 5.53 -4.96
CA LEU A 203 4.86 5.01 -5.14
C LEU A 203 5.12 3.80 -4.24
N VAL A 204 4.72 3.89 -2.97
CA VAL A 204 4.83 2.78 -2.00
C VAL A 204 3.96 1.60 -2.42
N LEU A 205 2.81 1.83 -3.05
CA LEU A 205 1.96 0.77 -3.56
C LEU A 205 2.69 -0.13 -4.57
N LYS A 206 3.57 0.44 -5.41
CA LYS A 206 4.36 -0.34 -6.38
C LYS A 206 5.26 -1.38 -5.71
N VAL A 207 5.73 -1.10 -4.49
CA VAL A 207 6.52 -2.05 -3.68
C VAL A 207 5.72 -3.34 -3.46
N VAL A 208 4.42 -3.20 -3.18
CA VAL A 208 3.49 -4.31 -2.96
C VAL A 208 3.09 -4.97 -4.28
N GLU A 209 2.71 -4.19 -5.28
CA GLU A 209 2.17 -4.69 -6.55
C GLU A 209 3.20 -5.42 -7.40
N GLU A 210 4.42 -4.90 -7.49
CA GLU A 210 5.48 -5.49 -8.31
C GLU A 210 6.18 -6.67 -7.61
N GLY A 211 6.13 -6.72 -6.27
CA GLY A 211 6.65 -7.86 -5.51
C GLY A 211 8.17 -8.05 -5.65
N LEU A 212 8.91 -6.98 -5.94
CA LEU A 212 10.36 -7.03 -6.16
C LEU A 212 11.12 -7.09 -4.84
N LEU A 213 10.67 -6.33 -3.83
CA LEU A 213 11.32 -6.30 -2.53
C LEU A 213 10.92 -7.49 -1.63
N SER A 214 11.71 -7.68 -0.57
CA SER A 214 11.51 -8.76 0.40
C SER A 214 10.11 -8.71 1.03
N PRO A 215 9.58 -9.81 1.57
CA PRO A 215 8.35 -9.78 2.36
C PRO A 215 8.40 -8.71 3.46
N GLY A 216 9.52 -8.58 4.17
CA GLY A 216 9.69 -7.57 5.23
C GLY A 216 9.57 -6.13 4.74
N ASP A 217 10.19 -5.81 3.60
CA ASP A 217 10.05 -4.47 2.99
C ASP A 217 8.62 -4.19 2.55
N ARG A 218 7.94 -5.20 2.00
CA ARG A 218 6.52 -5.08 1.65
C ARG A 218 5.64 -4.94 2.88
N GLU A 219 5.94 -5.62 3.99
CA GLU A 219 5.19 -5.47 5.25
C GLU A 219 5.26 -4.03 5.74
N ARG A 220 6.47 -3.44 5.73
CA ARG A 220 6.67 -2.01 6.00
C ARG A 220 5.89 -1.14 5.03
N ALA A 221 5.92 -1.45 3.73
CA ALA A 221 5.11 -0.75 2.73
C ALA A 221 3.61 -0.80 3.08
N GLY A 222 3.12 -1.96 3.51
CA GLY A 222 1.73 -2.18 3.93
C GLY A 222 1.31 -1.27 5.10
N ARG A 223 2.17 -1.13 6.11
CA ARG A 223 1.95 -0.21 7.25
C ARG A 223 1.93 1.25 6.83
N VAL A 224 2.89 1.63 5.97
CA VAL A 224 2.94 2.98 5.39
C VAL A 224 1.66 3.27 4.60
N LEU A 225 1.19 2.35 3.75
CA LEU A 225 -0.07 2.49 3.02
C LEU A 225 -1.26 2.60 3.96
N SER A 226 -1.28 1.85 5.06
CA SER A 226 -2.35 1.97 6.06
C SER A 226 -2.41 3.38 6.63
N ARG A 227 -1.25 3.94 7.01
CA ARG A 227 -1.12 5.27 7.61
C ARG A 227 -1.46 6.40 6.62
N LEU A 228 -0.95 6.32 5.39
CA LEU A 228 -1.10 7.33 4.34
C LEU A 228 -2.43 7.21 3.54
N GLY A 229 -3.23 6.19 3.84
CA GLY A 229 -4.40 5.84 3.06
C GLY A 229 -4.07 4.95 1.86
N ASP A 230 -4.47 3.67 1.97
CA ASP A 230 -4.29 2.69 0.92
C ASP A 230 -5.11 3.09 -0.32
N PRO A 231 -4.49 3.32 -1.49
CA PRO A 231 -5.18 3.82 -2.68
C PRO A 231 -5.98 2.71 -3.40
N ARG A 232 -5.82 1.44 -3.02
CA ARG A 232 -6.53 0.31 -3.64
C ARG A 232 -8.02 0.30 -3.23
N ASP A 233 -8.89 -0.21 -4.12
CA ASP A 233 -10.24 -0.64 -3.71
C ASP A 233 -10.15 -1.99 -2.99
N LEU A 234 -9.93 -1.95 -1.67
CA LEU A 234 -9.89 -3.15 -0.82
C LEU A 234 -11.25 -3.86 -0.71
N THR A 235 -12.31 -3.27 -1.28
CA THR A 235 -13.65 -3.86 -1.40
C THR A 235 -13.96 -4.41 -2.79
N ALA A 236 -12.96 -4.50 -3.66
CA ALA A 236 -13.10 -5.05 -5.01
C ALA A 236 -13.51 -6.53 -4.99
N LEU A 237 -14.23 -6.96 -6.03
CA LEU A 237 -14.74 -8.32 -6.19
C LEU A 237 -14.15 -8.97 -7.44
N ALA A 238 -13.79 -10.24 -7.36
CA ALA A 238 -13.48 -11.10 -8.49
C ALA A 238 -14.77 -11.79 -9.00
N GLU A 239 -14.91 -11.86 -10.32
CA GLU A 239 -15.99 -12.61 -10.98
C GLU A 239 -15.62 -14.09 -11.09
N ILE A 240 -16.47 -14.97 -10.55
CA ILE A 240 -16.30 -16.42 -10.65
C ILE A 240 -17.38 -16.95 -11.59
N PRO A 241 -17.00 -17.50 -12.76
CA PRO A 241 -17.97 -17.98 -13.74
C PRO A 241 -18.75 -19.18 -13.22
N ALA A 242 -19.96 -19.40 -13.74
CA ALA A 242 -20.67 -20.65 -13.52
C ALA A 242 -19.90 -21.83 -14.18
N GLY A 243 -20.07 -23.04 -13.67
CA GLY A 243 -19.46 -24.23 -14.26
C GLY A 243 -19.08 -25.29 -13.25
N ASN A 244 -18.46 -26.36 -13.75
CA ASN A 244 -17.96 -27.46 -12.93
C ASN A 244 -16.51 -27.23 -12.56
N PHE A 245 -16.12 -27.61 -11.35
CA PHE A 245 -14.71 -27.70 -10.96
C PHE A 245 -14.49 -28.93 -10.08
N ILE A 246 -13.23 -29.35 -9.95
CA ILE A 246 -12.85 -30.43 -9.04
C ILE A 246 -12.65 -29.85 -7.64
N MET A 247 -13.45 -30.32 -6.69
CA MET A 247 -13.33 -30.00 -5.27
C MET A 247 -12.63 -31.12 -4.52
N GLY A 248 -11.74 -30.75 -3.60
CA GLY A 248 -10.97 -31.68 -2.78
C GLY A 248 -9.61 -32.06 -3.35
N SER A 249 -8.97 -32.99 -2.67
CA SER A 249 -7.65 -33.53 -3.01
C SER A 249 -7.49 -34.89 -2.35
N ASP A 250 -6.71 -35.77 -2.96
CA ASP A 250 -6.43 -37.10 -2.37
C ASP A 250 -5.26 -37.08 -1.35
N ASN A 251 -4.69 -35.89 -1.08
CA ASN A 251 -3.46 -35.73 -0.30
C ASN A 251 -3.71 -35.39 1.19
N HIS A 252 -4.98 -35.30 1.62
CA HIS A 252 -5.31 -35.15 3.04
C HIS A 252 -6.65 -35.81 3.40
N PRO A 253 -6.76 -36.53 4.54
CA PRO A 253 -7.97 -37.29 4.90
C PRO A 253 -9.28 -36.51 4.95
N ASN A 254 -9.21 -35.22 5.29
CA ASN A 254 -10.39 -34.37 5.41
C ASN A 254 -10.87 -33.75 4.08
N SER A 255 -10.06 -33.80 3.02
CA SER A 255 -10.39 -33.24 1.69
C SER A 255 -10.49 -34.30 0.58
N GLN A 256 -10.35 -35.59 0.93
CA GLN A 256 -10.52 -36.72 0.02
C GLN A 256 -11.93 -37.36 0.13
N PRO A 257 -12.42 -38.02 -0.93
CA PRO A 257 -11.88 -37.98 -2.29
C PRO A 257 -12.24 -36.68 -3.00
N THR A 258 -11.59 -36.46 -4.15
CA THR A 258 -12.01 -35.43 -5.11
C THR A 258 -13.44 -35.67 -5.63
N ASN A 259 -14.16 -34.60 -5.97
CA ASN A 259 -15.47 -34.66 -6.60
C ASN A 259 -15.70 -33.50 -7.56
N SER A 260 -16.34 -33.77 -8.71
CA SER A 260 -16.78 -32.72 -9.62
C SER A 260 -18.08 -32.10 -9.13
N ILE A 261 -18.11 -30.78 -8.96
CA ILE A 261 -19.29 -30.06 -8.49
C ILE A 261 -19.60 -28.86 -9.38
N ALA A 262 -20.90 -28.62 -9.62
CA ALA A 262 -21.40 -27.49 -10.37
C ALA A 262 -21.68 -26.31 -9.43
N LEU A 263 -21.15 -25.13 -9.74
CA LEU A 263 -21.53 -23.88 -9.08
C LEU A 263 -22.10 -22.89 -10.08
N GLY A 264 -23.08 -22.10 -9.62
CA GLY A 264 -23.54 -20.91 -10.32
C GLY A 264 -22.46 -19.83 -10.36
N ARG A 265 -22.72 -18.77 -11.12
CA ARG A 265 -21.84 -17.58 -11.12
C ARG A 265 -21.98 -16.86 -9.79
N PHE A 266 -20.88 -16.32 -9.28
CA PHE A 266 -20.89 -15.46 -8.10
C PHE A 266 -19.69 -14.51 -8.14
N ARG A 267 -19.68 -13.53 -7.24
CA ARG A 267 -18.56 -12.62 -7.04
C ARG A 267 -18.01 -12.80 -5.65
N ILE A 268 -16.70 -12.69 -5.47
CA ILE A 268 -16.06 -12.86 -4.15
C ILE A 268 -15.03 -11.76 -3.92
N GLY A 269 -14.86 -11.31 -2.68
CA GLY A 269 -13.86 -10.29 -2.32
C GLY A 269 -12.47 -10.66 -2.82
N ILE A 270 -11.80 -9.75 -3.52
CA ILE A 270 -10.39 -9.95 -3.94
C ILE A 270 -9.49 -10.10 -2.71
N TYR A 271 -9.85 -9.44 -1.61
CA TYR A 271 -9.17 -9.50 -0.32
C TYR A 271 -10.13 -9.98 0.79
N PRO A 272 -9.61 -10.50 1.91
CA PRO A 272 -10.38 -10.59 3.15
C PRO A 272 -10.92 -9.21 3.55
N VAL A 273 -12.00 -9.17 4.33
CA VAL A 273 -12.49 -7.89 4.88
C VAL A 273 -11.43 -7.29 5.78
N VAL A 274 -11.05 -6.03 5.54
CA VAL A 274 -10.00 -5.34 6.29
C VAL A 274 -10.54 -4.59 7.50
N ASN A 275 -9.64 -4.30 8.44
CA ASN A 275 -9.91 -3.57 9.68
C ASN A 275 -10.66 -2.25 9.43
N LYS A 276 -10.27 -1.46 8.44
CA LYS A 276 -10.92 -0.18 8.09
C LYS A 276 -12.43 -0.34 7.84
N ASP A 277 -12.81 -1.34 7.06
CA ASP A 277 -14.21 -1.55 6.67
C ASP A 277 -15.02 -2.15 7.81
N TYR A 278 -14.44 -3.09 8.56
CA TYR A 278 -15.08 -3.67 9.73
C TYR A 278 -15.24 -2.65 10.87
N LEU A 279 -14.26 -1.76 11.07
CA LEU A 279 -14.34 -0.65 12.02
C LEU A 279 -15.46 0.33 11.67
N ALA A 280 -15.73 0.56 10.39
CA ALA A 280 -16.86 1.39 9.97
C ALA A 280 -18.20 0.72 10.36
N PHE A 281 -18.29 -0.61 10.25
CA PHE A 281 -19.45 -1.37 10.69
C PHE A 281 -19.66 -1.31 12.21
N THR A 282 -18.62 -1.56 13.00
CA THR A 282 -18.72 -1.55 14.48
C THR A 282 -19.11 -0.16 14.99
N ARG A 283 -18.49 0.91 14.47
CA ARG A 283 -18.84 2.30 14.80
C ARG A 283 -20.28 2.65 14.46
N GLN A 284 -20.78 2.20 13.31
CA GLN A 284 -22.14 2.52 12.87
C GLN A 284 -23.22 1.73 13.64
N THR A 285 -22.92 0.48 14.00
CA THR A 285 -23.90 -0.43 14.61
C THR A 285 -23.81 -0.50 16.13
N GLY A 286 -22.73 -0.01 16.72
CA GLY A 286 -22.44 -0.16 18.15
C GLY A 286 -22.08 -1.59 18.55
N ARG A 287 -21.75 -2.46 17.59
CA ARG A 287 -21.36 -3.85 17.85
C ARG A 287 -19.93 -3.92 18.40
N ASP A 288 -19.76 -4.70 19.46
CA ASP A 288 -18.45 -4.96 20.05
C ASP A 288 -17.52 -5.71 19.10
N TRP A 289 -16.22 -5.46 19.26
CA TRP A 289 -15.18 -6.11 18.49
C TRP A 289 -13.97 -6.38 19.38
N PHE A 290 -13.52 -7.64 19.42
CA PHE A 290 -12.47 -8.08 20.32
C PHE A 290 -11.04 -7.79 19.83
N SER A 291 -10.88 -7.37 18.57
CA SER A 291 -9.55 -7.11 18.01
C SER A 291 -8.93 -5.87 18.66
N VAL A 292 -7.78 -6.05 19.30
CA VAL A 292 -6.99 -4.96 19.89
C VAL A 292 -6.32 -4.08 18.83
N ASP A 293 -6.00 -4.65 17.67
CA ASP A 293 -5.33 -3.98 16.55
C ASP A 293 -6.33 -3.38 15.54
N GLY A 294 -7.63 -3.64 15.72
CA GLY A 294 -8.66 -3.33 14.72
C GLY A 294 -8.81 -1.84 14.37
N ALA A 295 -8.35 -0.95 15.26
CA ALA A 295 -8.35 0.48 15.08
C ALA A 295 -6.94 1.10 14.96
N ASP A 296 -5.89 0.27 14.92
CA ASP A 296 -4.51 0.73 14.74
C ASP A 296 -4.35 1.40 13.36
N PRO A 297 -3.93 2.69 13.29
CA PRO A 297 -3.69 3.40 12.04
C PRO A 297 -2.72 2.70 11.08
N GLU A 298 -1.80 1.88 11.57
CA GLU A 298 -0.85 1.14 10.73
C GLU A 298 -1.37 -0.24 10.29
N ARG A 299 -2.58 -0.63 10.71
CA ARG A 299 -3.16 -1.95 10.43
C ARG A 299 -4.57 -1.88 9.86
N LEU A 300 -5.02 -0.72 9.40
CA LEU A 300 -6.35 -0.50 8.80
C LEU A 300 -6.57 -1.32 7.52
N ASN A 301 -5.50 -1.67 6.79
CA ASN A 301 -5.54 -2.52 5.60
C ASN A 301 -5.15 -3.99 5.89
N ALA A 302 -4.96 -4.39 7.15
CA ALA A 302 -4.83 -5.79 7.54
C ALA A 302 -6.24 -6.43 7.67
N PRO A 303 -6.36 -7.78 7.55
CA PRO A 303 -7.64 -8.46 7.75
C PRO A 303 -8.26 -8.18 9.12
N ALA A 304 -9.58 -8.02 9.14
CA ALA A 304 -10.37 -8.01 10.36
C ALA A 304 -10.42 -9.41 10.97
N THR A 305 -9.90 -9.53 12.20
CA THR A 305 -9.85 -10.78 12.98
C THR A 305 -10.56 -10.62 14.33
N ASP A 306 -10.48 -11.66 15.18
CA ASP A 306 -11.06 -11.62 16.55
C ASP A 306 -12.55 -11.29 16.53
N LEU A 307 -13.25 -11.95 15.61
CA LEU A 307 -14.68 -11.84 15.39
C LEU A 307 -15.29 -13.22 15.18
N THR A 308 -16.53 -13.37 15.62
CA THR A 308 -17.28 -14.63 15.51
C THR A 308 -17.87 -14.80 14.11
N TRP A 309 -18.31 -16.01 13.79
CA TRP A 309 -19.06 -16.25 12.55
C TRP A 309 -20.35 -15.41 12.48
N HIS A 310 -20.99 -15.18 13.62
CA HIS A 310 -22.18 -14.33 13.72
C HIS A 310 -21.88 -12.86 13.44
N ASP A 311 -20.74 -12.36 13.90
CA ASP A 311 -20.26 -11.01 13.58
C ASP A 311 -20.05 -10.84 12.08
N ALA A 312 -19.35 -11.79 11.45
CA ALA A 312 -19.08 -11.77 10.02
C ALA A 312 -20.37 -11.76 9.19
N ARG A 313 -21.40 -12.51 9.60
CA ARG A 313 -22.73 -12.48 8.97
C ARG A 313 -23.50 -11.18 9.18
N ALA A 314 -23.40 -10.60 10.38
CA ALA A 314 -24.00 -9.29 10.67
C ALA A 314 -23.37 -8.21 9.79
N TYR A 315 -22.04 -8.24 9.62
CA TYR A 315 -21.32 -7.38 8.69
C TYR A 315 -21.81 -7.55 7.25
N CYS A 316 -21.96 -8.79 6.77
CA CYS A 316 -22.48 -9.05 5.42
C CYS A 316 -23.90 -8.47 5.21
N SER A 317 -24.78 -8.63 6.22
CA SER A 317 -26.14 -8.09 6.18
C SER A 317 -26.13 -6.55 6.13
N TRP A 318 -25.29 -5.92 6.95
CA TRP A 318 -25.07 -4.47 6.92
C TRP A 318 -24.53 -3.99 5.56
N LEU A 319 -23.53 -4.71 5.02
CA LEU A 319 -22.91 -4.36 3.75
C LEU A 319 -23.88 -4.47 2.58
N THR A 320 -24.79 -5.47 2.61
CA THR A 320 -25.86 -5.65 1.62
C THR A 320 -26.71 -4.39 1.48
N VAL A 321 -27.22 -3.85 2.60
CA VAL A 321 -28.04 -2.63 2.59
C VAL A 321 -27.24 -1.46 2.03
N ARG A 322 -25.98 -1.33 2.43
CA ARG A 322 -25.11 -0.22 2.04
C ARG A 322 -24.73 -0.26 0.56
N TRP A 323 -24.36 -1.42 0.04
CA TRP A 323 -23.98 -1.60 -1.35
C TRP A 323 -25.17 -1.48 -2.30
N ARG A 324 -26.36 -1.95 -1.91
CA ARG A 324 -27.60 -1.68 -2.65
C ARG A 324 -27.88 -0.18 -2.73
N LYS A 325 -27.83 0.52 -1.59
CA LYS A 325 -28.04 1.98 -1.54
C LYS A 325 -27.05 2.77 -2.41
N LYS A 326 -25.81 2.27 -2.53
CA LYS A 326 -24.75 2.86 -3.36
C LYS A 326 -24.78 2.41 -4.83
N GLY A 327 -25.65 1.47 -5.19
CA GLY A 327 -25.67 0.87 -6.53
C GLY A 327 -24.47 -0.02 -6.85
N LYS A 328 -23.68 -0.46 -5.85
CA LYS A 328 -22.55 -1.40 -6.03
C LYS A 328 -23.04 -2.83 -6.31
N ILE A 329 -24.21 -3.19 -5.78
CA ILE A 329 -24.90 -4.45 -6.08
C ILE A 329 -26.37 -4.15 -6.39
N SER A 330 -27.01 -5.02 -7.16
CA SER A 330 -28.42 -4.89 -7.51
C SER A 330 -29.35 -5.21 -6.33
N SER A 331 -30.64 -4.87 -6.47
CA SER A 331 -31.67 -5.15 -5.47
C SER A 331 -31.90 -6.64 -5.20
N THR A 332 -31.56 -7.51 -6.16
CA THR A 332 -31.73 -8.97 -6.06
C THR A 332 -30.48 -9.68 -5.52
N GLU A 333 -29.36 -8.96 -5.42
CA GLU A 333 -28.10 -9.49 -4.92
C GLU A 333 -27.91 -9.17 -3.45
N HIS A 334 -27.25 -10.08 -2.72
CA HIS A 334 -26.88 -9.88 -1.32
C HIS A 334 -25.42 -10.24 -1.09
N VAL A 335 -24.86 -9.64 -0.03
CA VAL A 335 -23.53 -9.99 0.49
C VAL A 335 -23.71 -11.07 1.56
N ARG A 336 -22.89 -12.12 1.51
CA ARG A 336 -22.85 -13.19 2.51
C ARG A 336 -21.43 -13.76 2.66
N LEU A 337 -21.27 -14.69 3.61
CA LEU A 337 -20.09 -15.54 3.66
C LEU A 337 -20.10 -16.55 2.49
N PRO A 338 -18.92 -16.99 2.02
CA PRO A 338 -18.84 -18.06 1.04
C PRO A 338 -19.32 -19.39 1.63
N THR A 339 -19.86 -20.25 0.76
CA THR A 339 -19.87 -21.69 1.01
C THR A 339 -18.45 -22.24 0.85
N GLU A 340 -18.15 -23.40 1.43
CA GLU A 340 -16.86 -24.08 1.27
C GLU A 340 -16.52 -24.34 -0.22
N PRO A 341 -17.44 -24.82 -1.07
CA PRO A 341 -17.25 -24.91 -2.52
C PRO A 341 -16.87 -23.61 -3.21
N GLU A 342 -17.57 -22.52 -2.92
CA GLU A 342 -17.32 -21.22 -3.56
C GLU A 342 -15.94 -20.70 -3.19
N TRP A 343 -15.56 -20.85 -1.93
CA TRP A 343 -14.24 -20.47 -1.46
C TRP A 343 -13.16 -21.28 -2.18
N GLU A 344 -13.30 -22.61 -2.27
CA GLU A 344 -12.29 -23.45 -2.92
C GLU A 344 -12.20 -23.17 -4.42
N ARG A 345 -13.33 -22.97 -5.11
CA ARG A 345 -13.30 -22.57 -6.52
C ARG A 345 -12.59 -21.24 -6.73
N ALA A 346 -12.86 -20.25 -5.88
CA ALA A 346 -12.19 -18.96 -5.93
C ALA A 346 -10.68 -19.06 -5.67
N SER A 347 -10.25 -20.02 -4.85
CA SER A 347 -8.85 -20.22 -4.48
C SER A 347 -8.06 -20.99 -5.55
N ARG A 348 -8.58 -22.10 -6.06
CA ARG A 348 -7.85 -22.99 -6.97
C ARG A 348 -8.16 -22.77 -8.45
N GLY A 349 -9.27 -22.12 -8.77
CA GLY A 349 -9.77 -22.07 -10.15
C GLY A 349 -10.19 -23.44 -10.68
N ASP A 350 -9.81 -23.74 -11.92
CA ASP A 350 -10.15 -24.99 -12.60
C ASP A 350 -9.01 -26.02 -12.56
N GLN A 351 -8.06 -25.88 -11.62
CA GLN A 351 -7.00 -26.87 -11.39
C GLN A 351 -7.63 -28.23 -11.02
N ASP A 352 -7.16 -29.33 -11.62
CA ASP A 352 -7.71 -30.68 -11.39
C ASP A 352 -7.20 -31.35 -10.09
N GLY A 353 -6.02 -30.95 -9.60
CA GLY A 353 -5.42 -31.50 -8.40
C GLY A 353 -3.98 -31.06 -8.24
N ALA A 354 -3.26 -31.70 -7.31
CA ALA A 354 -1.82 -31.53 -7.19
C ALA A 354 -1.09 -32.58 -8.02
N ASP A 355 0.14 -32.27 -8.44
CA ASP A 355 1.02 -33.25 -9.06
C ASP A 355 1.54 -34.22 -7.99
N GLY A 356 1.19 -35.50 -8.07
CA GLY A 356 1.58 -36.52 -7.10
C GLY A 356 1.08 -36.20 -5.68
N ASP A 357 1.96 -36.33 -4.68
CA ASP A 357 1.65 -36.10 -3.26
C ASP A 357 1.70 -34.61 -2.85
N GLY A 358 1.75 -33.68 -3.81
CA GLY A 358 1.84 -32.22 -3.55
C GLY A 358 0.55 -31.59 -3.00
N GLN A 359 0.57 -30.34 -2.57
CA GLN A 359 -0.67 -29.64 -2.17
C GLN A 359 -1.21 -28.78 -3.32
N VAL A 360 -2.50 -28.45 -3.30
CA VAL A 360 -3.09 -27.51 -4.28
C VAL A 360 -3.03 -26.10 -3.72
N TYR A 361 -2.17 -25.25 -4.26
CA TYR A 361 -2.11 -23.83 -3.93
C TYR A 361 -2.81 -22.97 -5.00
N PRO A 362 -3.12 -21.70 -4.70
CA PRO A 362 -3.67 -20.79 -5.70
C PRO A 362 -2.78 -20.63 -6.94
N TRP A 363 -1.46 -20.84 -6.78
CA TRP A 363 -0.44 -20.68 -7.81
C TRP A 363 0.11 -22.01 -8.38
N GLY A 364 -0.53 -23.16 -8.08
CA GLY A 364 -0.13 -24.48 -8.57
C GLY A 364 0.21 -25.48 -7.45
N SER A 365 0.96 -26.53 -7.79
CA SER A 365 1.26 -27.67 -6.92
C SER A 365 2.50 -27.49 -6.04
N ASN A 366 3.43 -26.62 -6.45
CA ASN A 366 4.71 -26.42 -5.79
C ASN A 366 4.67 -25.25 -4.79
N TRP A 367 5.21 -25.47 -3.59
CA TRP A 367 5.33 -24.43 -2.58
C TRP A 367 6.17 -23.24 -3.08
N ARG A 368 5.74 -22.03 -2.74
CA ARG A 368 6.45 -20.78 -2.99
C ARG A 368 6.43 -19.94 -1.73
N GLY A 369 7.54 -19.87 -1.01
CA GLY A 369 7.64 -19.12 0.26
C GLY A 369 7.36 -17.62 0.12
N ASP A 370 7.42 -17.08 -1.09
CA ASP A 370 7.14 -15.68 -1.42
C ASP A 370 5.74 -15.46 -2.04
N ALA A 371 4.81 -16.38 -1.82
CA ALA A 371 3.46 -16.32 -2.38
C ALA A 371 2.36 -16.21 -1.30
N THR A 372 2.71 -16.21 -0.02
CA THR A 372 1.73 -16.18 1.07
C THR A 372 2.36 -15.69 2.38
N ASN A 373 1.53 -15.21 3.31
CA ASN A 373 1.88 -15.10 4.72
C ASN A 373 1.52 -16.40 5.45
N SER A 374 2.49 -17.25 5.71
CA SER A 374 2.35 -18.53 6.43
C SER A 374 3.39 -18.64 7.54
N GLU A 375 3.42 -19.79 8.23
CA GLU A 375 4.45 -20.05 9.25
C GLU A 375 5.87 -19.87 8.69
N GLU A 376 6.09 -20.29 7.44
CA GLU A 376 7.37 -20.18 6.73
C GLU A 376 7.81 -18.74 6.45
N THR A 377 6.88 -17.78 6.38
CA THR A 377 7.21 -16.36 6.19
C THR A 377 7.80 -15.75 7.47
N GLY A 378 7.46 -16.31 8.64
CA GLY A 378 8.05 -15.91 9.92
C GLY A 378 7.49 -14.63 10.55
N PHE A 379 6.47 -13.99 9.96
CA PHE A 379 5.85 -12.79 10.55
C PHE A 379 5.12 -13.08 11.87
N ASN A 380 4.54 -14.28 12.03
CA ASN A 380 3.72 -14.69 13.17
C ASN A 380 2.59 -13.70 13.52
N ASN A 381 2.13 -12.92 12.53
CA ASN A 381 1.02 -11.99 12.65
C ASN A 381 0.41 -11.72 11.27
N THR A 382 -0.78 -11.11 11.24
CA THR A 382 -1.38 -10.62 10.01
C THR A 382 -0.64 -9.40 9.46
N CYS A 383 -0.53 -9.30 8.14
CA CYS A 383 -0.02 -8.12 7.43
C CYS A 383 -1.11 -7.46 6.59
N ALA A 384 -0.78 -6.36 5.90
CA ALA A 384 -1.67 -5.74 4.93
C ALA A 384 -2.11 -6.76 3.86
N VAL A 385 -3.37 -6.69 3.42
CA VAL A 385 -3.88 -7.59 2.38
C VAL A 385 -3.18 -7.35 1.05
N GLY A 386 -3.07 -8.42 0.26
CA GLY A 386 -2.47 -8.37 -1.07
C GLY A 386 -0.95 -8.22 -1.10
N LEU A 387 -0.28 -8.48 0.02
CA LEU A 387 1.18 -8.32 0.14
C LEU A 387 1.97 -9.25 -0.78
N PHE A 388 1.37 -10.37 -1.19
CA PHE A 388 2.00 -11.45 -1.96
C PHE A 388 1.41 -11.54 -3.38
N PRO A 389 1.86 -10.72 -4.35
CA PRO A 389 1.33 -10.72 -5.71
C PRO A 389 1.55 -12.03 -6.47
N LYS A 390 2.57 -12.81 -6.09
CA LYS A 390 2.83 -14.16 -6.63
C LYS A 390 1.83 -15.21 -6.12
N GLY A 391 1.04 -14.86 -5.12
CA GLY A 391 0.05 -15.70 -4.44
C GLY A 391 -1.36 -15.65 -5.00
N ARG A 392 -1.59 -14.85 -6.04
CA ARG A 392 -2.94 -14.64 -6.60
C ARG A 392 -3.52 -15.95 -7.12
N SER A 393 -4.81 -16.17 -6.83
CA SER A 393 -5.57 -17.26 -7.45
C SER A 393 -5.75 -17.03 -8.95
N PRO A 394 -6.18 -18.04 -9.72
CA PRO A 394 -6.45 -17.90 -11.15
C PRO A 394 -7.54 -16.85 -11.48
N TYR A 395 -8.42 -16.57 -10.53
CA TYR A 395 -9.44 -15.51 -10.64
C TYR A 395 -9.00 -14.19 -10.01
N GLY A 396 -7.74 -14.07 -9.60
CA GLY A 396 -7.12 -12.83 -9.12
C GLY A 396 -7.31 -12.53 -7.64
N CYS A 397 -7.88 -13.43 -6.84
CA CYS A 397 -8.04 -13.26 -5.40
C CYS A 397 -6.68 -13.37 -4.70
N TYR A 398 -6.44 -12.51 -3.71
CA TYR A 398 -5.26 -12.55 -2.87
C TYR A 398 -5.54 -13.26 -1.56
N ASP A 399 -4.46 -13.72 -0.92
CA ASP A 399 -4.47 -14.25 0.44
C ASP A 399 -5.41 -15.45 0.62
N MET A 400 -5.64 -16.22 -0.46
CA MET A 400 -6.44 -17.45 -0.43
C MET A 400 -5.68 -18.62 0.23
N ALA A 401 -4.37 -18.50 0.41
CA ALA A 401 -3.57 -19.41 1.21
C ALA A 401 -2.84 -18.58 2.26
N GLY A 402 -2.84 -19.03 3.52
CA GLY A 402 -2.26 -18.32 4.66
C GLY A 402 -3.06 -17.08 5.07
N GLN A 403 -2.37 -16.11 5.66
CA GLN A 403 -2.88 -14.84 6.16
C GLN A 403 -3.91 -14.99 7.28
N VAL A 404 -5.15 -15.39 7.00
CA VAL A 404 -6.18 -15.70 8.01
C VAL A 404 -7.05 -16.86 7.56
N TRP A 405 -7.48 -17.69 8.51
CA TRP A 405 -8.55 -18.64 8.27
C TRP A 405 -9.84 -17.87 7.95
N GLU A 406 -10.59 -18.31 6.94
CA GLU A 406 -11.80 -17.61 6.50
C GLU A 406 -13.07 -18.40 6.81
N TRP A 407 -14.01 -17.73 7.48
CA TRP A 407 -15.34 -18.27 7.78
C TRP A 407 -16.15 -18.63 6.53
N CYS A 408 -16.66 -19.86 6.49
CA CYS A 408 -17.65 -20.31 5.51
C CYS A 408 -19.04 -20.53 6.15
N THR A 409 -20.09 -20.61 5.35
CA THR A 409 -21.45 -21.02 5.81
C THR A 409 -21.54 -22.52 6.12
N THR A 410 -20.75 -23.32 5.41
CA THR A 410 -20.78 -24.78 5.45
C THR A 410 -20.55 -25.33 6.85
N LEU A 411 -21.38 -26.29 7.23
CA LEU A 411 -21.30 -27.00 8.50
C LEU A 411 -20.17 -28.03 8.50
N TRP A 412 -19.52 -28.18 9.65
CA TRP A 412 -18.52 -29.20 9.92
C TRP A 412 -19.11 -30.37 10.73
N GLY A 413 -19.80 -30.05 11.82
CA GLY A 413 -20.29 -31.00 12.82
C GLY A 413 -19.87 -30.61 14.24
N LYS A 414 -20.11 -31.50 15.21
CA LYS A 414 -19.73 -31.27 16.63
C LYS A 414 -18.27 -31.61 16.93
N ASP A 415 -17.77 -32.68 16.34
CA ASP A 415 -16.41 -33.19 16.58
C ASP A 415 -15.41 -32.53 15.64
N MET A 416 -14.38 -31.87 16.20
CA MET A 416 -13.32 -31.18 15.46
C MET A 416 -12.51 -32.15 14.59
N ALA A 417 -12.24 -33.36 15.09
CA ALA A 417 -11.39 -34.34 14.43
C ALA A 417 -12.18 -35.17 13.40
N ASN A 418 -13.46 -35.41 13.69
CA ASN A 418 -14.33 -36.26 12.88
C ASN A 418 -15.50 -35.44 12.30
N PRO A 419 -15.35 -34.82 11.11
CA PRO A 419 -16.46 -34.07 10.52
C PRO A 419 -17.66 -34.99 10.27
N GLN A 420 -18.84 -34.46 10.57
CA GLN A 420 -20.13 -35.07 10.19
C GLN A 420 -20.34 -34.91 8.69
N PHE A 421 -20.03 -33.74 8.15
CA PHE A 421 -20.13 -33.42 6.72
C PHE A 421 -18.78 -33.69 6.04
N ARG A 422 -18.55 -34.96 5.71
CA ARG A 422 -17.33 -35.46 5.07
C ARG A 422 -17.32 -35.19 3.55
N TYR A 423 -16.14 -35.33 2.96
CA TYR A 423 -15.97 -35.41 1.52
C TYR A 423 -16.32 -36.84 1.01
N PRO A 424 -16.70 -37.02 -0.26
CA PRO A 424 -16.85 -35.99 -1.29
C PRO A 424 -17.97 -35.01 -0.92
N TRP A 425 -17.88 -33.77 -1.40
CA TRP A 425 -18.91 -32.77 -1.12
C TRP A 425 -20.25 -33.18 -1.75
N LYS A 426 -21.36 -32.96 -1.03
CA LYS A 426 -22.72 -33.34 -1.43
C LYS A 426 -23.70 -32.21 -1.15
N HIS A 427 -24.77 -32.16 -1.94
CA HIS A 427 -25.95 -31.34 -1.65
C HIS A 427 -26.78 -32.02 -0.55
N ASP A 428 -26.36 -31.84 0.70
CA ASP A 428 -27.08 -32.28 1.90
C ASP A 428 -27.32 -31.07 2.82
N ASP A 429 -27.66 -31.33 4.09
CA ASP A 429 -27.96 -30.30 5.08
C ASP A 429 -26.74 -29.42 5.48
N ARG A 430 -25.56 -29.61 4.89
CA ARG A 430 -24.34 -28.87 5.23
C ARG A 430 -24.40 -27.36 5.02
N GLU A 431 -25.34 -26.85 4.25
CA GLU A 431 -25.51 -25.40 4.04
C GLU A 431 -26.66 -24.80 4.89
N ILE A 432 -27.23 -25.56 5.84
CA ILE A 432 -28.25 -25.03 6.74
C ILE A 432 -27.64 -23.94 7.65
N ILE A 433 -28.11 -22.71 7.44
CA ILE A 433 -27.67 -21.54 8.20
C ILE A 433 -28.10 -21.61 9.67
N GLY A 434 -29.30 -22.12 9.95
CA GLY A 434 -29.91 -22.17 11.28
C GLY A 434 -29.51 -23.35 12.17
N ALA A 435 -28.36 -24.00 11.90
CA ALA A 435 -27.88 -25.09 12.75
C ALA A 435 -27.59 -24.63 14.19
N ALA A 436 -27.66 -25.58 15.14
CA ALA A 436 -27.43 -25.32 16.56
C ALA A 436 -26.02 -24.77 16.83
N GLY A 437 -25.87 -24.00 17.91
CA GLY A 437 -24.65 -23.23 18.20
C GLY A 437 -23.40 -24.08 18.47
N GLU A 438 -23.56 -25.35 18.82
CA GLU A 438 -22.46 -26.30 18.98
C GLU A 438 -21.99 -26.91 17.64
N ILE A 439 -22.71 -26.68 16.54
CA ILE A 439 -22.31 -27.16 15.22
C ILE A 439 -21.28 -26.19 14.64
N ARG A 440 -20.04 -26.67 14.54
CA ARG A 440 -18.92 -25.93 13.98
C ARG A 440 -19.13 -25.57 12.52
N ARG A 441 -18.53 -24.46 12.09
CA ARG A 441 -18.47 -24.02 10.70
C ARG A 441 -17.09 -24.31 10.12
N VAL A 442 -17.05 -24.55 8.83
CA VAL A 442 -15.80 -24.72 8.08
C VAL A 442 -15.01 -23.42 8.07
N LEU A 443 -13.70 -23.54 8.25
CA LEU A 443 -12.67 -22.52 8.01
C LEU A 443 -11.76 -22.96 6.86
N ARG A 444 -11.34 -22.01 6.02
CA ARG A 444 -10.50 -22.29 4.83
C ARG A 444 -9.24 -21.43 4.77
N GLY A 445 -8.23 -21.90 4.03
CA GLY A 445 -7.05 -21.14 3.63
C GLY A 445 -5.81 -21.24 4.52
N GLY A 446 -5.95 -21.60 5.80
CA GLY A 446 -4.83 -21.45 6.74
C GLY A 446 -4.67 -20.01 7.23
N CYS A 447 -3.68 -19.74 8.05
CA CYS A 447 -3.35 -18.40 8.53
C CYS A 447 -1.82 -18.20 8.60
N PHE A 448 -1.37 -17.01 9.03
CA PHE A 448 0.05 -16.68 9.20
C PHE A 448 0.87 -17.63 10.10
N SER A 449 0.24 -18.50 10.90
CA SER A 449 0.90 -19.51 11.72
C SER A 449 0.56 -20.94 11.29
N SER A 450 0.02 -21.10 10.07
CA SER A 450 -0.23 -22.40 9.47
C SER A 450 0.95 -22.77 8.59
N PRO A 451 1.48 -24.00 8.69
CA PRO A 451 2.51 -24.47 7.78
C PRO A 451 1.92 -24.71 6.38
N GLN A 452 2.78 -24.87 5.38
CA GLN A 452 2.45 -25.10 3.97
C GLN A 452 1.44 -26.24 3.74
N VAL A 453 1.40 -27.23 4.62
CA VAL A 453 0.46 -28.38 4.53
C VAL A 453 -0.97 -28.01 4.93
N LYS A 454 -1.17 -26.90 5.65
CA LYS A 454 -2.47 -26.34 6.05
C LYS A 454 -2.83 -25.06 5.29
N ALA A 455 -1.84 -24.30 4.83
CA ALA A 455 -2.02 -23.07 4.08
C ALA A 455 -2.19 -23.35 2.57
N ASN A 456 -3.31 -23.97 2.17
CA ASN A 456 -3.58 -24.35 0.78
C ASN A 456 -5.09 -24.33 0.46
N CYS A 457 -5.43 -24.60 -0.80
CA CYS A 457 -6.80 -24.52 -1.31
C CYS A 457 -7.74 -25.58 -0.73
N THR A 458 -7.24 -26.74 -0.30
CA THR A 458 -8.10 -27.92 0.00
C THR A 458 -8.18 -28.23 1.49
N TYR A 459 -7.26 -27.73 2.33
CA TYR A 459 -7.24 -28.02 3.77
C TYR A 459 -8.42 -27.41 4.52
N ARG A 460 -9.14 -28.23 5.27
CA ARG A 460 -10.34 -27.83 6.00
C ARG A 460 -10.06 -27.68 7.49
N GLY A 461 -10.32 -26.49 8.02
CA GLY A 461 -10.40 -26.23 9.46
C GLY A 461 -11.85 -26.15 9.92
N SER A 462 -12.07 -26.05 11.23
CA SER A 462 -13.39 -25.73 11.78
C SER A 462 -13.29 -25.00 13.11
N LEU A 463 -14.33 -24.24 13.43
CA LEU A 463 -14.50 -23.61 14.74
C LEU A 463 -15.99 -23.41 15.03
N GLU A 464 -16.34 -23.40 16.32
CA GLU A 464 -17.65 -23.07 16.82
C GLU A 464 -18.05 -21.65 16.39
N PRO A 465 -19.31 -21.41 15.97
CA PRO A 465 -19.73 -20.13 15.40
C PRO A 465 -19.65 -18.94 16.38
N ALA A 466 -19.60 -19.20 17.70
CA ALA A 466 -19.37 -18.19 18.73
C ALA A 466 -17.89 -18.03 19.14
N GLY A 467 -17.00 -18.90 18.64
CA GLY A 467 -15.57 -18.79 18.86
C GLY A 467 -14.93 -17.76 17.94
N PHE A 468 -13.77 -17.24 18.34
CA PHE A 468 -12.93 -16.37 17.53
C PHE A 468 -11.45 -16.56 17.90
N TRP A 469 -10.56 -16.13 17.02
CA TRP A 469 -9.11 -16.16 17.23
C TRP A 469 -8.43 -15.13 16.33
N ARG A 470 -7.23 -14.67 16.72
CA ARG A 470 -6.46 -13.61 16.03
C ARG A 470 -6.04 -13.93 14.60
N GLY A 471 -6.13 -15.20 14.17
CA GLY A 471 -5.90 -15.60 12.79
C GLY A 471 -7.15 -16.10 12.10
N ASN A 472 -8.35 -15.79 12.61
CA ASN A 472 -9.63 -16.04 11.94
C ASN A 472 -10.23 -14.71 11.48
N GLY A 473 -10.45 -14.60 10.18
CA GLY A 473 -11.16 -13.50 9.54
C GLY A 473 -12.23 -14.03 8.61
N PHE A 474 -12.55 -13.26 7.58
CA PHE A 474 -13.54 -13.67 6.59
C PHE A 474 -13.43 -12.85 5.31
N ARG A 475 -14.09 -13.36 4.28
CA ARG A 475 -14.26 -12.72 2.98
C ARG A 475 -15.73 -12.78 2.60
N VAL A 476 -16.14 -11.89 1.71
CA VAL A 476 -17.54 -11.77 1.29
C VAL A 476 -17.76 -12.35 -0.10
N VAL A 477 -18.93 -12.95 -0.30
CA VAL A 477 -19.50 -13.32 -1.60
C VAL A 477 -20.69 -12.43 -1.89
N VAL A 478 -20.85 -12.03 -3.16
CA VAL A 478 -22.06 -11.43 -3.71
C VAL A 478 -22.68 -12.40 -4.70
N ALA A 479 -23.92 -12.77 -4.46
CA ALA A 479 -24.71 -13.60 -5.34
C ALA A 479 -26.17 -13.13 -5.37
N ALA A 480 -26.89 -13.45 -6.45
CA ALA A 480 -28.34 -13.35 -6.47
C ALA A 480 -28.96 -14.39 -5.53
N GLU A 481 -30.14 -14.11 -5.00
CA GLU A 481 -30.91 -15.20 -4.35
C GLU A 481 -31.23 -16.29 -5.38
N PRO A 482 -31.17 -17.58 -4.98
CA PRO A 482 -31.74 -18.64 -5.79
C PRO A 482 -33.20 -18.30 -6.07
N SER A 483 -33.56 -18.21 -7.35
CA SER A 483 -34.94 -18.00 -7.81
C SER A 483 -35.86 -19.14 -7.41
#